data_AF-X0WNU7-F1
#
_entry.id   AF-X0WNU7-F1
#
_cell.length_a   1.000
_cell.length_b   1.000
_cell.length_c   1.000
_cell.angle_alpha   90.00
_cell.angle_beta   90.00
_cell.angle_gamma   90.00
#
_symmetry.space_group_name_H-M   'P 1'
#
loop_
_entity.id
_entity.type
_entity.pdbx_description
1 polymer ?
#
loop_
_entity_poly.entity_id
_entity_poly.type
_entity_poly.pdbx_seq_one_letter_code
_entity_poly.pdbx_strand_id
1 'polypeptide(L)'
;MENEISNEYIENAINELNKFFGVKEPVLSENIFSLTRGGKTKEAMKLIARQLGLPIDINITNVLNNYRAQNNSNQFHSTHLTKIHQHGSGSGGITAQVNIPGSLPFYGSSALNGYPINIKISDNCTEHPVVFAMVIAHELSHVLLYSLSHPKKENEFYTDLTAIILGFQNIFQNGRKITETDVEHGIMSTTTRMQTTTYGYLNDNQFNFA
;
A
#
# COMPACT_ATOMS: atom_id res chain seq x y z
N MET A 1 17.10 18.20 8.15
CA MET A 1 17.33 17.16 9.17
C MET A 1 16.03 16.41 9.31
N GLU A 2 15.87 15.32 8.55
CA GLU A 2 14.79 14.37 8.82
C GLU A 2 15.12 13.72 10.16
N ASN A 3 14.20 13.82 11.13
CA ASN A 3 14.30 13.05 12.36
C ASN A 3 14.19 11.57 11.95
N GLU A 4 15.32 10.89 11.89
CA GLU A 4 15.38 9.46 11.60
C GLU A 4 14.59 8.74 12.71
N ILE A 5 13.43 8.19 12.35
CA ILE A 5 12.60 7.46 13.30
C ILE A 5 13.39 6.26 13.84
N SER A 6 13.47 6.11 15.16
CA SER A 6 14.26 5.06 15.80
C SER A 6 13.56 3.70 15.77
N ASN A 7 14.33 2.61 15.88
CA ASN A 7 13.76 1.28 16.07
C ASN A 7 12.93 1.16 17.37
N GLU A 8 13.26 1.95 18.40
CA GLU A 8 12.45 2.04 19.62
C GLU A 8 11.03 2.55 19.33
N TYR A 9 10.88 3.51 18.40
CA TYR A 9 9.55 3.95 17.97
C TYR A 9 8.80 2.83 17.25
N ILE A 10 9.48 2.07 16.38
CA ILE A 10 8.91 0.93 15.65
C ILE A 10 8.49 -0.18 16.62
N GLU A 11 9.33 -0.53 17.59
CA GLU A 11 9.02 -1.50 18.63
C GLU A 11 7.78 -1.10 19.43
N ASN A 12 7.69 0.18 19.84
CA ASN A 12 6.53 0.70 20.55
C ASN A 12 5.26 0.61 19.69
N ALA A 13 5.34 0.94 18.40
CA ALA A 13 4.22 0.83 17.48
C ALA A 13 3.76 -0.62 17.29
N ILE A 14 4.70 -1.56 17.13
CA ILE A 14 4.39 -3.00 17.05
C ILE A 14 3.71 -3.48 18.33
N ASN A 15 4.25 -3.10 19.49
CA ASN A 15 3.68 -3.48 20.79
C ASN A 15 2.28 -2.90 21.01
N GLU A 16 2.00 -1.69 20.52
CA GLU A 16 0.67 -1.09 20.54
C GLU A 16 -0.29 -1.87 19.64
N LEU A 17 0.07 -2.09 18.38
CA LEU A 17 -0.75 -2.80 17.40
C LEU A 17 -1.03 -4.25 17.80
N ASN A 18 -0.03 -4.95 18.34
CA ASN A 18 -0.16 -6.35 18.78
C ASN A 18 -1.23 -6.51 19.88
N LYS A 19 -1.44 -5.50 20.74
CA LYS A 19 -2.50 -5.54 21.76
C LYS A 19 -3.91 -5.53 21.16
N PHE A 20 -4.08 -4.93 19.98
CA PHE A 20 -5.37 -4.88 19.29
C PHE A 20 -5.60 -6.10 18.41
N PHE A 21 -4.58 -6.52 17.66
CA PHE A 21 -4.75 -7.48 16.56
C PHE A 21 -4.20 -8.87 16.83
N GLY A 22 -3.22 -8.97 17.74
CA GLY A 22 -2.27 -10.08 17.74
C GLY A 22 -1.40 -10.10 16.48
N VAL A 23 -0.38 -10.94 16.45
CA VAL A 23 0.39 -11.25 15.23
C VAL A 23 -0.31 -12.38 14.47
N LYS A 24 -0.53 -12.20 13.17
CA LYS A 24 -1.15 -13.20 12.29
C LYS A 24 -0.10 -13.98 11.51
N GLU A 25 -0.45 -15.22 11.20
CA GLU A 25 0.33 -16.04 10.27
C GLU A 25 0.39 -15.39 8.87
N PRO A 26 1.48 -15.61 8.12
CA PRO A 26 1.60 -15.07 6.77
C PRO A 26 0.45 -15.48 5.86
N VAL A 27 -0.06 -14.53 5.08
CA VAL A 27 -1.11 -14.79 4.10
C VAL A 27 -0.58 -15.58 2.90
N LEU A 28 -1.38 -16.53 2.41
CA LEU A 28 -1.11 -17.23 1.15
C LEU A 28 -1.39 -16.29 -0.03
N SER A 29 -0.33 -15.90 -0.72
CA SER A 29 -0.34 -14.82 -1.72
C SER A 29 -0.71 -15.31 -3.14
N GLU A 30 -0.65 -16.62 -3.38
CA GLU A 30 -0.86 -17.23 -4.71
C GLU A 30 -2.25 -16.93 -5.27
N ASN A 31 -3.27 -16.93 -4.40
CA ASN A 31 -4.65 -16.62 -4.78
C ASN A 31 -4.81 -15.13 -5.13
N ILE A 32 -4.15 -14.23 -4.39
CA ILE A 32 -4.17 -12.80 -4.73
C ILE A 32 -3.50 -12.59 -6.08
N PHE A 33 -2.31 -13.17 -6.29
CA PHE A 33 -1.55 -12.96 -7.51
C PHE A 33 -2.24 -13.55 -8.74
N SER A 34 -2.87 -14.71 -8.62
CA SER A 34 -3.63 -15.32 -9.72
C SER A 34 -4.85 -14.48 -10.09
N LEU A 35 -5.58 -13.93 -9.12
CA LEU A 35 -6.69 -13.01 -9.38
C LEU A 35 -6.22 -11.73 -10.08
N THR A 36 -5.14 -11.11 -9.59
CA THR A 36 -4.57 -9.90 -10.19
C THR A 36 -4.12 -10.15 -11.63
N ARG A 37 -3.37 -11.23 -11.89
CA ARG A 37 -2.94 -11.60 -13.26
C ARG A 37 -4.11 -11.93 -14.18
N GLY A 38 -5.20 -12.47 -13.63
CA GLY A 38 -6.43 -12.76 -14.36
C GLY A 38 -7.33 -11.54 -14.59
N GLY A 39 -6.89 -10.33 -14.25
CA GLY A 39 -7.69 -9.10 -14.38
C GLY A 39 -8.86 -8.98 -13.40
N LYS A 40 -8.94 -9.87 -12.40
CA LYS A 40 -9.98 -9.90 -11.36
C LYS A 40 -9.60 -8.99 -10.19
N THR A 41 -9.37 -7.72 -10.51
CA THR A 41 -8.81 -6.72 -9.59
C THR A 41 -9.70 -6.50 -8.37
N LYS A 42 -11.02 -6.36 -8.56
CA LYS A 42 -11.97 -6.16 -7.45
C LYS A 42 -11.98 -7.37 -6.51
N GLU A 43 -11.94 -8.58 -7.05
CA GLU A 43 -11.91 -9.82 -6.29
C GLU A 43 -10.60 -9.95 -5.50
N ALA A 44 -9.46 -9.60 -6.11
CA ALA A 44 -8.17 -9.57 -5.43
C ALA A 44 -8.18 -8.58 -4.25
N MET A 45 -8.67 -7.35 -4.44
CA MET A 45 -8.79 -6.36 -3.36
C MET A 45 -9.72 -6.83 -2.25
N LYS A 46 -10.86 -7.45 -2.59
CA LYS A 46 -11.79 -8.01 -1.59
C LYS A 46 -11.18 -9.18 -0.82
N LEU A 47 -10.31 -9.96 -1.45
CA LEU A 47 -9.56 -11.02 -0.76
C LEU A 47 -8.57 -10.43 0.25
N ILE A 48 -7.83 -9.39 -0.15
CA ILE A 48 -6.91 -8.65 0.75
C ILE A 48 -7.68 -8.06 1.93
N ALA A 49 -8.80 -7.37 1.68
CA ALA A 49 -9.66 -6.79 2.72
C ALA A 49 -10.12 -7.85 3.73
N ARG A 50 -10.58 -9.01 3.25
CA ARG A 50 -10.99 -10.12 4.12
C ARG A 50 -9.84 -10.66 4.97
N GLN A 51 -8.64 -10.76 4.42
CA GLN A 51 -7.45 -11.19 5.17
C GLN A 51 -7.06 -10.19 6.27
N LEU A 52 -7.28 -8.88 6.04
CA LEU A 52 -7.16 -7.84 7.06
C LEU A 52 -8.33 -7.82 8.07
N GLY A 53 -9.31 -8.71 7.95
CA GLY A 53 -10.50 -8.72 8.80
C GLY A 53 -11.53 -7.64 8.47
N LEU A 54 -11.47 -7.04 7.29
CA LEU A 54 -12.41 -6.02 6.80
C LEU A 54 -13.46 -6.65 5.86
N PRO A 55 -14.69 -6.95 6.32
CA PRO A 55 -15.75 -7.53 5.51
C PRO A 55 -16.47 -6.47 4.64
N ILE A 56 -15.72 -5.60 3.96
CA ILE A 56 -16.23 -4.47 3.18
C ILE A 56 -16.55 -4.84 1.72
N ASP A 57 -17.26 -3.97 1.01
CA ASP A 57 -17.28 -3.98 -0.46
C ASP A 57 -16.34 -2.90 -1.02
N ILE A 58 -15.91 -3.09 -2.26
CA ILE A 58 -14.90 -2.23 -2.89
C ILE A 58 -15.43 -1.70 -4.22
N ASN A 59 -15.39 -0.38 -4.37
CA ASN A 59 -15.65 0.33 -5.61
C ASN A 59 -14.34 0.85 -6.16
N ILE A 60 -14.04 0.53 -7.42
CA ILE A 60 -12.78 0.91 -8.06
C ILE A 60 -13.02 2.09 -9.00
N THR A 61 -12.18 3.10 -8.92
CA THR A 61 -12.08 4.17 -9.93
C THR A 61 -10.68 4.14 -10.54
N ASN A 62 -10.59 3.93 -11.86
CA ASN A 62 -9.31 3.97 -12.56
C ASN A 62 -8.92 5.42 -12.87
N VAL A 63 -7.66 5.75 -12.64
CA VAL A 63 -7.09 7.07 -12.93
C VAL A 63 -6.00 6.91 -13.98
N LEU A 64 -6.16 7.60 -15.12
CA LEU A 64 -5.22 7.50 -16.23
C LEU A 64 -3.84 8.04 -15.85
N ASN A 65 -2.78 7.33 -16.25
CA ASN A 65 -1.38 7.70 -15.95
C ASN A 65 -0.96 9.08 -16.52
N ASN A 66 -1.68 9.60 -17.51
CA ASN A 66 -1.41 10.88 -18.17
C ASN A 66 -2.24 12.04 -17.61
N TYR A 67 -2.92 11.87 -16.46
CA TYR A 67 -3.78 12.88 -15.88
C TYR A 67 -2.96 14.08 -15.36
N ARG A 68 -2.89 15.14 -16.19
CA ARG A 68 -2.30 16.42 -15.80
C ARG A 68 -3.15 17.08 -14.72
N ALA A 69 -2.46 17.62 -13.71
CA ALA A 69 -2.95 18.32 -12.52
C ALA A 69 -3.76 19.61 -12.78
N GLN A 70 -4.74 19.58 -13.69
CA GLN A 70 -5.55 20.75 -14.08
C GLN A 70 -7.01 20.68 -13.63
N ASN A 71 -7.50 19.57 -13.07
CA ASN A 71 -8.89 19.44 -12.61
C ASN A 71 -8.95 18.86 -11.18
N ASN A 72 -9.43 19.68 -10.25
CA ASN A 72 -9.33 19.50 -8.79
C ASN A 72 -10.13 18.32 -8.17
N SER A 73 -10.97 17.60 -8.92
CA SER A 73 -11.87 16.58 -8.34
C SER A 73 -11.36 15.14 -8.42
N ASN A 74 -10.42 14.83 -9.33
CA ASN A 74 -9.99 13.46 -9.63
C ASN A 74 -8.50 13.21 -9.35
N GLN A 75 -7.86 14.10 -8.59
CA GLN A 75 -6.46 13.95 -8.20
C GLN A 75 -6.30 12.90 -7.09
N PHE A 76 -5.12 12.30 -7.02
CA PHE A 76 -4.66 11.72 -5.76
C PHE A 76 -4.36 12.88 -4.81
N HIS A 77 -5.00 12.90 -3.64
CA HIS A 77 -4.93 14.06 -2.73
C HIS A 77 -3.80 13.98 -1.71
N SER A 78 -3.09 12.86 -1.65
CA SER A 78 -2.00 12.64 -0.70
C SER A 78 -0.66 12.53 -1.44
N THR A 79 0.45 12.52 -0.71
CA THR A 79 1.80 12.19 -1.20
C THR A 79 2.11 10.69 -1.02
N HIS A 80 1.09 9.87 -0.78
CA HIS A 80 1.30 8.54 -0.22
C HIS A 80 1.71 7.54 -1.30
N LEU A 81 2.80 6.81 -1.03
CA LEU A 81 3.47 5.87 -1.92
C LEU A 81 3.91 6.47 -3.27
N THR A 82 4.60 7.60 -3.26
CA THR A 82 5.29 8.12 -4.45
C THR A 82 6.59 7.34 -4.74
N LYS A 83 6.84 7.01 -6.01
CA LYS A 83 8.13 6.46 -6.50
C LYS A 83 9.25 7.44 -6.12
N ILE A 84 10.15 7.05 -5.22
CA ILE A 84 11.36 7.84 -4.93
C ILE A 84 12.47 7.38 -5.88
N HIS A 85 12.84 8.22 -6.85
CA HIS A 85 14.00 7.99 -7.71
C HIS A 85 15.29 8.37 -6.95
N GLN A 86 16.37 7.61 -7.16
CA GLN A 86 17.72 7.85 -6.60
C GLN A 86 18.36 9.22 -6.95
N HIS A 87 17.68 10.09 -7.72
CA HIS A 87 18.16 11.43 -8.11
C HIS A 87 17.19 12.57 -7.77
N GLY A 88 16.26 12.38 -6.83
CA GLY A 88 15.50 13.49 -6.23
C GLY A 88 14.45 14.15 -7.14
N SER A 89 14.18 13.62 -8.33
CA SER A 89 13.03 14.00 -9.13
C SER A 89 11.91 12.99 -8.91
N GLY A 90 11.06 13.25 -7.91
CA GLY A 90 9.87 12.46 -7.62
C GLY A 90 8.76 12.75 -8.64
N SER A 91 8.66 11.92 -9.67
CA SER A 91 7.53 11.92 -10.60
C SER A 91 7.06 10.49 -10.86
N GLY A 92 6.90 9.68 -9.80
CA GLY A 92 6.10 8.46 -9.92
C GLY A 92 4.81 8.61 -9.14
N GLY A 93 3.73 8.58 -9.91
CA GLY A 93 2.36 8.73 -9.44
C GLY A 93 1.98 7.63 -8.45
N ILE A 94 1.11 8.02 -7.55
CA ILE A 94 0.42 7.19 -6.58
C ILE A 94 -0.28 6.05 -7.35
N THR A 95 -0.02 4.81 -6.94
CA THR A 95 -0.55 3.63 -7.63
C THR A 95 -1.94 3.23 -7.12
N ALA A 96 -2.26 3.56 -5.88
CA ALA A 96 -3.62 3.48 -5.35
C ALA A 96 -3.85 4.49 -4.22
N GLN A 97 -5.11 4.84 -3.98
CA GLN A 97 -5.52 5.65 -2.82
C GLN A 97 -6.93 5.26 -2.38
N VAL A 98 -7.11 5.04 -1.08
CA VAL A 98 -8.44 4.89 -0.50
C VAL A 98 -9.08 6.24 -0.16
N ASN A 99 -10.39 6.37 -0.42
CA ASN A 99 -11.18 7.48 0.09
C ASN A 99 -11.85 7.07 1.41
N ILE A 100 -11.36 7.61 2.53
CA ILE A 100 -11.93 7.35 3.86
C ILE A 100 -13.20 8.20 4.05
N PRO A 101 -14.38 7.60 4.22
CA PRO A 101 -15.61 8.35 4.43
C PRO A 101 -15.64 8.96 5.84
N GLY A 102 -16.22 10.17 5.96
CA GLY A 102 -16.35 10.85 7.26
C GLY A 102 -17.20 10.10 8.29
N SER A 103 -18.03 9.14 7.86
CA SER A 103 -18.87 8.31 8.72
C SER A 103 -18.60 6.80 8.49
N LEU A 104 -17.35 6.38 8.69
CA LEU A 104 -16.96 4.98 8.59
C LEU A 104 -17.51 4.18 9.80
N PRO A 105 -18.23 3.06 9.59
CA PRO A 105 -18.69 2.22 10.70
C PRO A 105 -17.54 1.64 11.53
N PHE A 106 -17.82 1.40 12.82
CA PHE A 106 -16.82 0.83 13.71
C PHE A 106 -16.46 -0.61 13.33
N TYR A 107 -15.19 -0.95 13.50
CA TYR A 107 -14.69 -2.33 13.34
C TYR A 107 -15.49 -3.31 14.20
N GLY A 108 -15.81 -4.48 13.63
CA GLY A 108 -16.61 -5.52 14.29
C GLY A 108 -18.12 -5.24 14.35
N SER A 109 -18.59 -4.06 13.96
CA SER A 109 -20.03 -3.79 13.86
C SER A 109 -20.64 -4.46 12.62
N SER A 110 -21.92 -4.83 12.72
CA SER A 110 -22.66 -5.36 11.56
C SER A 110 -22.80 -4.35 10.43
N ALA A 111 -22.72 -3.04 10.73
CA ALA A 111 -22.80 -1.96 9.76
C ALA A 111 -21.56 -1.88 8.85
N LEU A 112 -20.42 -2.43 9.25
CA LEU A 112 -19.22 -2.49 8.40
C LEU A 112 -19.33 -3.59 7.32
N ASN A 113 -20.21 -4.58 7.52
CA ASN A 113 -20.37 -5.69 6.59
C ASN A 113 -20.95 -5.21 5.25
N GLY A 114 -20.19 -5.38 4.18
CA GLY A 114 -20.55 -4.91 2.84
C GLY A 114 -20.52 -3.39 2.69
N TYR A 115 -20.00 -2.66 3.68
CA TYR A 115 -19.90 -1.21 3.59
C TYR A 115 -19.00 -0.82 2.40
N PRO A 116 -19.44 0.09 1.50
CA PRO A 116 -18.70 0.39 0.30
C PRO A 116 -17.52 1.32 0.58
N ILE A 117 -16.31 0.89 0.18
CA ILE A 117 -15.10 1.70 0.20
C ILE A 117 -14.66 2.00 -1.24
N ASN A 118 -14.39 3.27 -1.52
CA ASN A 118 -13.93 3.70 -2.84
C ASN A 118 -12.40 3.73 -2.85
N ILE A 119 -11.80 3.03 -3.81
CA ILE A 119 -10.36 2.99 -4.03
C ILE A 119 -10.08 3.49 -5.45
N LYS A 120 -9.21 4.49 -5.56
CA LYS A 120 -8.64 4.94 -6.83
C LYS A 120 -7.41 4.11 -7.12
N ILE A 121 -7.22 3.63 -8.35
CA ILE A 121 -5.98 2.96 -8.79
C ILE A 121 -5.48 3.54 -10.09
N SER A 122 -4.17 3.54 -10.29
CA SER A 122 -3.55 3.85 -11.57
C SER A 122 -3.72 2.70 -12.57
N ASP A 123 -3.71 3.00 -13.86
CA ASP A 123 -3.89 1.98 -14.91
C ASP A 123 -2.82 0.88 -14.89
N ASN A 124 -1.62 1.19 -14.41
CA ASN A 124 -0.51 0.25 -14.30
C ASN A 124 -0.41 -0.45 -12.93
N CYS A 125 -1.34 -0.19 -12.00
CA CYS A 125 -1.25 -0.70 -10.63
C CYS A 125 -1.20 -2.23 -10.56
N THR A 126 -1.73 -2.93 -11.57
CA THR A 126 -1.77 -4.41 -11.62
C THR A 126 -0.60 -5.06 -12.37
N GLU A 127 0.33 -4.29 -12.96
CA GLU A 127 1.47 -4.83 -13.73
C GLU A 127 2.37 -5.73 -12.87
N HIS A 128 2.53 -5.38 -11.59
CA HIS A 128 3.29 -6.15 -10.62
C HIS A 128 2.36 -6.66 -9.50
N PRO A 129 1.85 -7.90 -9.57
CA PRO A 129 0.87 -8.41 -8.61
C PRO A 129 1.29 -8.35 -7.14
N VAL A 130 2.59 -8.50 -6.86
CA VAL A 130 3.12 -8.40 -5.49
C VAL A 130 3.07 -6.97 -4.96
N VAL A 131 3.40 -6.00 -5.80
CA VAL A 131 3.36 -4.56 -5.46
C VAL A 131 1.91 -4.11 -5.33
N PHE A 132 1.05 -4.53 -6.24
CA PHE A 132 -0.39 -4.34 -6.14
C PHE A 132 -0.91 -4.81 -4.77
N ALA A 133 -0.61 -6.05 -4.39
CA ALA A 133 -1.09 -6.61 -3.13
C ALA A 133 -0.58 -5.82 -1.91
N MET A 134 0.69 -5.42 -1.92
CA MET A 134 1.30 -4.61 -0.87
C MET A 134 0.65 -3.22 -0.75
N VAL A 135 0.49 -2.51 -1.88
CA VAL A 135 -0.12 -1.17 -1.92
C VAL A 135 -1.57 -1.24 -1.43
N ILE A 136 -2.35 -2.22 -1.90
CA ILE A 136 -3.75 -2.37 -1.46
C ILE A 136 -3.84 -2.76 0.02
N ALA A 137 -2.92 -3.58 0.53
CA ALA A 137 -2.86 -3.90 1.96
C ALA A 137 -2.52 -2.66 2.82
N HIS A 138 -1.64 -1.79 2.33
CA HIS A 138 -1.37 -0.49 2.95
C HIS A 138 -2.63 0.39 2.96
N GLU A 139 -3.24 0.65 1.79
CA GLU A 139 -4.44 1.50 1.69
C GLU A 139 -5.60 1.00 2.55
N LEU A 140 -5.82 -0.32 2.60
CA LEU A 140 -6.88 -0.91 3.42
C LEU A 140 -6.55 -0.89 4.91
N SER A 141 -5.28 -0.84 5.30
CA SER A 141 -4.88 -0.65 6.69
C SER A 141 -5.29 0.73 7.22
N HIS A 142 -5.34 1.77 6.38
CA HIS A 142 -5.98 3.03 6.78
C HIS A 142 -7.45 2.82 7.13
N VAL A 143 -8.22 2.14 6.29
CA VAL A 143 -9.64 1.86 6.57
C VAL A 143 -9.80 1.15 7.91
N LEU A 144 -8.95 0.15 8.18
CA LEU A 144 -8.97 -0.56 9.45
C LEU A 144 -8.70 0.37 10.64
N LEU A 145 -7.61 1.12 10.61
CA LEU A 145 -7.24 2.04 11.70
C LEU A 145 -8.29 3.13 11.92
N TYR A 146 -8.88 3.68 10.86
CA TYR A 146 -9.99 4.63 10.95
C TYR A 146 -11.24 3.99 11.56
N SER A 147 -11.59 2.76 11.16
CA SER A 147 -12.76 2.04 11.70
C SER A 147 -12.62 1.69 13.18
N LEU A 148 -11.39 1.61 13.68
CA LEU A 148 -11.08 1.45 15.11
C LEU A 148 -11.02 2.78 15.87
N SER A 149 -11.11 3.91 15.16
CA SER A 149 -10.78 5.23 15.73
C SER A 149 -9.40 5.26 16.39
N HIS A 150 -8.44 4.53 15.82
CA HIS A 150 -7.10 4.42 16.39
C HIS A 150 -6.42 5.80 16.45
N PRO A 151 -5.72 6.17 17.54
CA PRO A 151 -5.06 7.47 17.67
C PRO A 151 -4.02 7.75 16.56
N LYS A 152 -3.51 6.69 15.93
CA LYS A 152 -2.48 6.74 14.87
C LYS A 152 -3.02 6.41 13.47
N LYS A 153 -4.33 6.55 13.22
CA LYS A 153 -4.97 6.24 11.92
C LYS A 153 -4.46 7.02 10.71
N GLU A 154 -3.79 8.15 10.94
CA GLU A 154 -3.14 9.01 9.94
C GLU A 154 -1.62 8.81 9.88
N ASN A 155 -1.09 7.82 10.61
CA ASN A 155 0.34 7.57 10.66
C ASN A 155 0.72 6.42 9.74
N GLU A 156 1.49 6.74 8.70
CA GLU A 156 1.93 5.81 7.66
C GLU A 156 2.75 4.62 8.17
N PHE A 157 3.56 4.81 9.22
CA PHE A 157 4.30 3.71 9.84
C PHE A 157 3.34 2.72 10.50
N TYR A 158 2.29 3.22 11.16
CA TYR A 158 1.25 2.36 11.72
C TYR A 158 0.47 1.66 10.61
N THR A 159 0.22 2.32 9.48
CA THR A 159 -0.42 1.70 8.32
C THR A 159 0.39 0.52 7.78
N ASP A 160 1.69 0.70 7.53
CA ASP A 160 2.59 -0.37 7.08
C ASP A 160 2.67 -1.51 8.11
N LEU A 161 2.93 -1.17 9.37
CA LEU A 161 3.06 -2.16 10.44
C LEU A 161 1.75 -2.93 10.69
N THR A 162 0.60 -2.29 10.50
CA THR A 162 -0.71 -2.96 10.60
C THR A 162 -0.82 -4.07 9.55
N ALA A 163 -0.47 -3.79 8.29
CA ALA A 163 -0.49 -4.81 7.24
C ALA A 163 0.50 -5.95 7.55
N ILE A 164 1.73 -5.61 7.98
CA ILE A 164 2.76 -6.59 8.33
C ILE A 164 2.29 -7.51 9.47
N ILE A 165 1.80 -6.96 10.58
CA ILE A 165 1.31 -7.71 11.74
C ILE A 165 0.10 -8.59 11.37
N LEU A 166 -0.71 -8.16 10.41
CA LEU A 166 -1.87 -8.90 9.92
C LEU A 166 -1.54 -9.94 8.83
N GLY A 167 -0.27 -10.30 8.66
CA GLY A 167 0.14 -11.44 7.85
C GLY A 167 0.67 -11.07 6.46
N PHE A 168 0.80 -9.78 6.12
CA PHE A 168 1.31 -9.35 4.82
C PHE A 168 2.84 -9.19 4.77
N GLN A 169 3.59 -9.60 5.79
CA GLN A 169 5.04 -9.43 5.87
C GLN A 169 5.79 -9.96 4.63
N ASN A 170 5.42 -11.13 4.10
CA ASN A 170 6.07 -11.70 2.91
C ASN A 170 5.73 -10.89 1.64
N ILE A 171 4.51 -10.36 1.56
CA ILE A 171 4.10 -9.50 0.43
C ILE A 171 4.86 -8.18 0.49
N PHE A 172 5.02 -7.59 1.68
CA PHE A 172 5.83 -6.39 1.87
C PHE A 172 7.30 -6.64 1.56
N GLN A 173 7.89 -7.72 2.07
CA GLN A 173 9.29 -8.06 1.80
C GLN A 173 9.59 -8.14 0.29
N ASN A 174 8.69 -8.75 -0.47
CA ASN A 174 8.85 -8.96 -1.91
C ASN A 174 8.34 -7.80 -2.78
N GLY A 175 7.40 -6.98 -2.28
CA GLY A 175 6.77 -5.89 -3.02
C GLY A 175 7.39 -4.52 -2.76
N ARG A 176 8.11 -4.36 -1.64
CA ARG A 176 8.71 -3.11 -1.19
C ARG A 176 9.73 -2.56 -2.17
N LYS A 177 10.46 -3.39 -2.92
CA LYS A 177 11.51 -2.93 -3.84
C LYS A 177 11.36 -3.53 -5.23
N ILE A 178 11.21 -2.68 -6.23
CA ILE A 178 11.31 -3.07 -7.64
C ILE A 178 12.56 -2.44 -8.21
N THR A 179 13.41 -3.26 -8.84
CA THR A 179 14.56 -2.76 -9.61
C THR A 179 14.27 -2.97 -11.09
N GLU A 180 14.16 -1.87 -11.83
CA GLU A 180 14.02 -1.82 -13.28
C GLU A 180 15.40 -1.56 -13.88
N THR A 181 15.75 -2.27 -14.95
CA THR A 181 17.01 -2.06 -15.68
C THR A 181 16.68 -1.53 -17.07
N ASP A 182 16.90 -0.24 -17.29
CA ASP A 182 16.80 0.38 -18.60
C ASP A 182 18.12 0.23 -19.32
N VAL A 183 18.08 -0.32 -20.53
CA VAL A 183 19.26 -0.43 -21.39
C VAL A 183 19.09 0.54 -22.56
N GLU A 184 19.76 1.68 -22.49
CA GLU A 184 19.80 2.64 -23.58
C GLU A 184 20.90 2.25 -24.57
N HIS A 185 20.51 2.00 -25.81
CA HIS A 185 21.44 1.72 -26.91
C HIS A 185 21.78 3.02 -27.63
N GLY A 186 22.97 3.57 -27.35
CA GLY A 186 23.55 4.67 -28.11
C GLY A 186 24.27 4.17 -29.37
N ILE A 187 24.53 5.09 -30.31
CA ILE A 187 25.17 4.79 -31.61
C ILE A 187 26.60 4.22 -31.43
N MET A 188 27.26 4.47 -30.29
CA MET A 188 28.62 3.98 -29.98
C MET A 188 28.79 3.33 -28.61
N SER A 189 27.76 3.28 -27.76
CA SER A 189 27.83 2.63 -26.45
C SER A 189 26.46 2.21 -25.94
N THR A 190 26.44 1.13 -25.17
CA THR A 190 25.26 0.69 -24.41
C THR A 190 25.37 1.22 -22.99
N THR A 191 24.40 2.01 -22.56
CA THR A 191 24.32 2.52 -21.18
C THR A 191 23.24 1.74 -20.44
N THR A 192 23.63 1.05 -19.37
CA THR A 192 22.70 0.35 -18.49
C THR A 192 22.39 1.24 -17.30
N ARG A 193 21.12 1.62 -17.13
CA ARG A 193 20.63 2.42 -16.00
C ARG A 193 19.73 1.54 -15.13
N MET A 194 20.16 1.28 -13.90
CA MET A 194 19.31 0.63 -12.91
C MET A 194 18.50 1.68 -12.16
N GLN A 195 17.20 1.43 -11.98
CA GLN A 195 16.29 2.26 -11.19
C GLN A 195 15.63 1.39 -10.14
N THR A 196 15.89 1.67 -8.86
CA THR A 196 15.17 1.01 -7.75
C THR A 196 14.08 1.92 -7.22
N THR A 197 12.87 1.38 -7.15
CA THR A 197 11.70 1.99 -6.49
C THR A 197 11.48 1.31 -5.16
N THR A 198 11.45 2.09 -4.09
CA THR A 198 11.05 1.60 -2.77
C THR A 198 9.64 2.08 -2.44
N TYR A 199 8.79 1.18 -1.98
CA TYR A 199 7.44 1.44 -1.49
C TYR A 199 7.38 1.22 0.03
N GLY A 200 6.41 1.85 0.68
CA GLY A 200 6.27 1.87 2.14
C GLY A 200 7.17 2.93 2.79
N TYR A 201 6.97 3.11 4.09
CA TYR A 201 7.53 4.18 4.90
C TYR A 201 8.62 3.71 5.85
N LEU A 202 8.65 2.41 6.17
CA LEU A 202 9.78 1.83 6.89
C LEU A 202 11.04 1.97 6.02
N ASN A 203 12.20 2.29 6.60
CA ASN A 203 13.48 2.10 5.91
C ASN A 203 13.93 0.64 6.02
N ASP A 204 15.05 0.26 5.40
CA ASP A 204 15.47 -1.15 5.39
C ASP A 204 15.81 -1.67 6.79
N ASN A 205 16.42 -0.84 7.63
CA ASN A 205 16.77 -1.22 9.00
C ASN A 205 15.51 -1.44 9.85
N GLN A 206 14.53 -0.55 9.71
CA GLN A 206 13.24 -0.63 10.41
C GLN A 206 12.42 -1.82 9.92
N PHE A 207 12.40 -2.08 8.60
CA PHE A 207 11.68 -3.21 8.02
C PHE A 207 12.28 -4.55 8.45
N ASN A 208 13.61 -4.67 8.50
CA ASN A 208 14.27 -5.89 8.95
C ASN A 208 14.15 -6.11 10.47
N PHE A 209 13.92 -5.05 11.23
CA PHE A 209 13.71 -5.12 12.68
C PHE A 209 12.28 -5.58 13.02
N ALA A 210 11.29 -5.07 12.27
CA ALA A 210 9.87 -5.39 12.42
C ALA A 210 9.55 -6.84 12.03
#